data_AF-A0A392S8Q8-F1
#
_entry.id   AF-A0A392S8Q8-F1
#
_cell.length_a   1.000
_cell.length_b   1.000
_cell.length_c   1.000
_cell.angle_alpha   90.00
_cell.angle_beta   90.00
_cell.angle_gamma   90.00
#
_symmetry.space_group_name_H-M   'P 1'
#
loop_
_entity.id
_entity.type
_entity.pdbx_description
1 polymer ?
#
loop_
_entity_poly.entity_id
_entity_poly.type
_entity_poly.pdbx_seq_one_letter_code
_entity_poly.pdbx_strand_id
1 'polypeptide(L)'
;PWILETMVGDETAVIVLKTTGRMNKRIRSFEGKMIKLKNAKIELYKNSMRLMVNSEGDIEPSQAAEFIVKQDNNVSLLEWERVDVVI
;
A
#
# COMPACT_ATOMS: atom_id res chain seq x y z
N PRO A 1 -4.77 0.71 -19.06
CA PRO A 1 -4.83 0.38 -17.61
C PRO A 1 -4.54 1.64 -16.77
N TRP A 2 -5.54 2.21 -16.11
CA TRP A 2 -5.33 3.39 -15.25
C TRP A 2 -4.78 2.97 -13.89
N ILE A 3 -3.93 3.82 -13.34
CA ILE A 3 -3.34 3.69 -12.01
C ILE A 3 -4.24 4.42 -11.02
N LEU A 4 -4.39 3.86 -9.82
CA LEU A 4 -4.98 4.55 -8.69
C LEU A 4 -3.98 4.55 -7.54
N GLU A 5 -3.86 5.69 -6.87
CA GLU A 5 -3.05 5.86 -5.68
C GLU A 5 -3.98 6.18 -4.51
N THR A 6 -3.80 5.48 -3.41
CA THR A 6 -4.60 5.61 -2.18
C THR A 6 -3.68 5.60 -0.97
N MET A 7 -4.10 6.19 0.14
CA MET A 7 -3.35 6.13 1.39
C MET A 7 -3.86 4.95 2.22
N VAL A 8 -2.94 4.12 2.70
CA VAL A 8 -3.22 3.03 3.64
C VAL A 8 -2.19 3.09 4.78
N GLY A 9 -2.50 2.50 5.93
CA GLY A 9 -1.56 2.48 7.05
C GLY A 9 -2.06 1.69 8.23
N ASP A 10 -1.16 1.53 9.19
CA ASP A 10 -1.36 0.84 10.45
C ASP A 10 -0.80 1.69 11.61
N GLU A 11 -0.64 1.11 12.79
CA GLU A 11 -0.06 1.78 13.97
C GLU A 11 1.40 2.24 13.80
N THR A 12 2.08 1.78 12.75
CA THR A 12 3.49 2.07 12.51
C THR A 12 3.67 3.23 11.54
N ALA A 13 2.89 3.29 10.46
CA ALA A 13 3.06 4.27 9.40
C ALA A 13 1.87 4.32 8.43
N VAL A 14 1.86 5.35 7.59
CA VAL A 14 1.07 5.40 6.35
C VAL A 14 1.98 5.30 5.13
N ILE A 15 1.48 4.67 4.07
CA ILE A 15 2.18 4.48 2.81
C ILE A 15 1.19 4.63 1.64
N VAL A 16 1.69 5.11 0.50
CA VAL A 16 0.90 5.15 -0.73
C VAL A 16 0.76 3.73 -1.29
N LEU A 17 -0.49 3.29 -1.47
CA LEU A 17 -0.86 2.07 -2.17
C LEU A 17 -1.24 2.40 -3.62
N LYS A 18 -0.49 1.83 -4.56
CA LYS A 18 -0.72 1.83 -6.00
C LYS A 18 -1.51 0.58 -6.41
N THR A 19 -2.66 0.76 -7.04
CA THR A 19 -3.45 -0.34 -7.64
C THR A 19 -3.63 -0.13 -9.13
N THR A 20 -3.89 -1.23 -9.86
CA THR A 20 -4.19 -1.18 -11.30
C THR A 20 -5.38 -2.06 -11.68
N GLY A 21 -6.03 -1.71 -12.79
CA GLY A 21 -7.09 -2.54 -13.39
C GLY A 21 -8.25 -2.85 -12.43
N ARG A 22 -8.59 -4.14 -12.27
CA ARG A 22 -9.68 -4.59 -11.40
C ARG A 22 -9.48 -4.22 -9.92
N MET A 23 -8.24 -4.05 -9.46
CA MET A 23 -7.94 -3.70 -8.07
C MET A 23 -8.41 -2.29 -7.70
N ASN A 24 -8.49 -1.39 -8.67
CA ASN A 24 -8.97 -0.01 -8.45
C ASN A 24 -10.41 0.03 -7.94
N LYS A 25 -11.28 -0.86 -8.42
CA LYS A 25 -12.66 -0.95 -7.93
C LYS A 25 -12.69 -1.55 -6.52
N ARG A 26 -11.82 -2.53 -6.26
CA ARG A 26 -11.78 -3.26 -4.99
C ARG A 26 -11.29 -2.40 -3.84
N ILE A 27 -10.22 -1.63 -4.02
CA ILE A 27 -9.76 -0.70 -2.99
C ILE A 27 -10.80 0.39 -2.67
N ARG A 28 -11.49 0.93 -3.70
CA ARG A 28 -12.57 1.92 -3.49
C ARG A 28 -13.75 1.35 -2.69
N SER A 29 -14.09 0.07 -2.86
CA SER A 29 -15.16 -0.56 -2.06
C SER A 29 -14.84 -0.73 -0.58
N PHE A 30 -13.57 -0.52 -0.19
CA PHE A 30 -13.07 -0.66 1.18
C PHE A 30 -12.52 0.65 1.75
N GLU A 31 -12.89 1.80 1.19
CA GLU A 31 -12.52 3.10 1.75
C GLU A 31 -12.97 3.22 3.22
N GLY A 32 -12.05 3.64 4.08
CA GLY A 32 -12.26 3.74 5.53
C GLY A 32 -12.38 2.41 6.28
N LYS A 33 -12.14 1.27 5.63
CA LYS A 33 -12.22 -0.07 6.26
C LYS A 33 -10.85 -0.70 6.42
N MET A 34 -10.77 -1.62 7.38
CA MET A 34 -9.63 -2.51 7.53
C MET A 34 -9.57 -3.49 6.36
N ILE A 35 -8.38 -3.62 5.77
CA ILE A 35 -8.12 -4.52 4.65
C ILE A 35 -6.89 -5.38 4.92
N LYS A 36 -6.86 -6.54 4.25
CA LYS A 36 -5.68 -7.40 4.14
C LYS A 36 -5.20 -7.37 2.69
N LEU A 37 -3.94 -6.97 2.50
CA LEU A 37 -3.28 -7.02 1.20
C LEU A 37 -2.56 -8.37 1.06
N LYS A 38 -2.85 -9.12 -0.01
CA LYS A 38 -2.18 -10.38 -0.32
C LYS A 38 -1.27 -10.20 -1.53
N ASN A 39 -0.05 -10.72 -1.43
CA ASN A 39 0.97 -10.64 -2.49
C ASN A 39 1.19 -9.19 -2.98
N ALA A 40 1.10 -8.23 -2.05
CA ALA A 40 1.51 -6.86 -2.30
C ALA A 40 3.04 -6.80 -2.37
N LYS A 41 3.54 -5.94 -3.26
CA LYS A 41 4.97 -5.73 -3.45
C LYS A 41 5.34 -4.32 -3.03
N ILE A 42 6.57 -4.14 -2.56
CA ILE A 42 7.15 -2.81 -2.40
C ILE A 42 7.73 -2.40 -3.75
N GLU A 43 7.37 -1.22 -4.23
CA GLU A 43 7.94 -0.58 -5.41
C GLU A 43 8.65 0.70 -4.98
N LEU A 44 9.86 0.92 -5.47
CA LEU A 44 10.53 2.22 -5.37
C LEU A 44 10.15 3.05 -6.60
N TYR A 45 9.48 4.17 -6.37
CA TYR A 45 9.12 5.14 -7.40
C TYR A 45 9.78 6.47 -7.08
N LYS A 46 10.74 6.90 -7.91
CA LYS A 46 11.53 8.13 -7.69
C LYS A 46 12.12 8.18 -6.27
N ASN A 47 12.80 7.11 -5.88
CA ASN A 47 13.38 6.90 -4.54
C ASN A 47 12.39 6.89 -3.37
N SER A 48 11.08 6.93 -3.61
CA SER A 48 10.05 6.81 -2.57
C SER A 48 9.41 5.43 -2.61
N MET A 49 9.18 4.83 -1.44
CA MET A 49 8.51 3.54 -1.32
C MET A 49 6.99 3.66 -1.50
N ARG A 50 6.42 2.71 -2.25
CA ARG A 50 4.99 2.49 -2.41
C ARG A 50 4.66 1.02 -2.21
N LEU A 51 3.47 0.74 -1.69
CA LEU A 51 2.87 -0.59 -1.84
C LEU A 51 2.23 -0.68 -3.23
N MET A 52 2.30 -1.87 -3.84
CA MET A 52 1.64 -2.15 -5.11
C MET A 52 0.87 -3.45 -5.05
N VAL A 53 -0.39 -3.42 -5.50
CA VAL A 53 -1.19 -4.63 -5.74
C VAL A 53 -1.66 -4.65 -7.20
N ASN A 54 -1.24 -5.69 -7.92
CA ASN A 54 -1.58 -5.93 -9.32
C ASN A 54 -2.55 -7.12 -9.46
N SER A 55 -2.67 -7.70 -10.66
CA SER A 55 -3.55 -8.85 -10.91
C SER A 55 -3.16 -10.12 -10.16
N GLU A 56 -1.92 -10.25 -9.69
CA GLU A 56 -1.38 -11.40 -8.95
C GLU A 56 -1.62 -11.30 -7.43
N GLY A 57 -2.02 -10.12 -6.95
CA GLY A 57 -2.39 -9.89 -5.56
C GLY A 57 -3.89 -9.79 -5.34
N ASP A 58 -4.27 -9.58 -4.08
CA ASP A 58 -5.66 -9.33 -3.73
C ASP A 58 -5.80 -8.34 -2.57
N ILE A 59 -6.99 -7.74 -2.48
CA ILE A 59 -7.40 -6.83 -1.42
C ILE A 59 -8.66 -7.41 -0.79
N GLU A 60 -8.55 -7.86 0.46
CA GLU A 60 -9.66 -8.50 1.18
C GLU A 60 -10.10 -7.63 2.36
N PRO A 61 -11.38 -7.67 2.75
CA PRO A 61 -11.80 -7.05 4.00
C PRO A 61 -11.16 -7.80 5.18
N SER A 62 -10.82 -7.05 6.23
CA SER A 62 -10.34 -7.60 7.50
C SER A 62 -11.25 -7.17 8.65
N GLN A 63 -11.14 -7.84 9.79
CA GLN A 63 -11.78 -7.38 11.03
C GLN A 63 -11.24 -5.99 11.41
N ALA A 64 -12.08 -5.20 12.08
CA ALA A 64 -11.66 -3.94 12.68
C ALA A 64 -10.47 -4.18 13.62
N ALA A 65 -9.46 -3.33 13.55
CA ALA A 65 -8.32 -3.37 14.45
C ALA A 65 -8.48 -2.32 15.55
N GLU A 66 -7.91 -2.60 16.72
CA GLU A 66 -7.99 -1.74 17.90
C GLU A 66 -6.88 -0.68 17.95
N PHE A 67 -6.16 -0.49 16.84
CA PHE A 67 -5.08 0.48 16.76
C PHE A 67 -5.50 1.79 16.09
N ILE A 68 -4.75 2.85 16.40
CA ILE A 68 -4.85 4.14 15.72
C ILE A 68 -3.77 4.20 14.65
N VAL A 69 -4.17 4.51 13.42
CA VAL A 69 -3.23 4.68 12.31
C VAL A 69 -2.28 5.84 12.60
N LYS A 70 -0.97 5.61 12.45
CA LYS A 70 0.08 6.61 12.67
C LYS A 70 0.25 7.53 11.45
N GLN A 71 -0.69 8.47 11.30
CA GLN A 71 -0.79 9.34 10.13
C GLN A 71 0.37 10.34 9.96
N ASP A 72 1.09 10.65 11.04
CA ASP A 72 2.24 11.56 11.03
C ASP A 72 3.52 10.90 10.46
N ASN A 73 3.55 9.57 10.35
CA ASN A 73 4.67 8.82 9.79
C ASN A 73 4.37 8.32 8.37
N ASN A 74 4.52 9.20 7.38
CA ASN A 74 4.33 8.84 5.97
C ASN A 74 5.64 8.39 5.32
N VAL A 75 5.83 7.07 5.16
CA VAL A 75 7.07 6.49 4.60
C VAL A 75 7.23 6.73 3.10
N SER A 76 6.17 7.15 2.40
CA SER A 76 6.25 7.57 1.00
C SER A 76 6.80 8.99 0.81
N LEU A 77 7.00 9.76 1.89
CA LEU A 77 7.70 11.05 1.83
C LEU A 77 9.21 10.92 2.05
N LEU A 78 9.67 9.74 2.45
CA LEU A 78 11.08 9.45 2.68
C LEU A 78 11.74 9.01 1.37
N GLU A 79 13.00 9.41 1.21
CA GLU A 79 13.87 8.92 0.14
C GLU A 79 14.65 7.70 0.62
N TRP A 80 14.72 6.70 -0.26
CA TRP A 80 15.34 5.41 -0.01
C TRP A 80 16.27 5.05 -1.17
N GLU A 81 17.36 4.37 -0.82
CA GLU A 81 18.29 3.80 -1.78
C GLU A 81 18.00 2.31 -1.95
N ARG A 82 17.95 1.84 -3.20
CA ARG A 82 17.86 0.41 -3.48
C ARG A 82 19.22 -0.23 -3.26
N VAL A 83 19.32 -1.11 -2.28
CA VAL A 83 20.50 -1.94 -2.05
C VAL A 83 20.22 -3.34 -2.60
N ASP A 84 20.93 -3.73 -3.66
CA ASP A 84 20.85 -5.09 -4.19
C ASP A 84 21.79 -6.00 -3.38
N VAL A 85 21.26 -7.12 -2.90
CA VAL A 85 22.07 -8.13 -2.21
C VAL A 85 22.77 -8.98 -3.26
N VAL A 86 24.10 -8.86 -3.34
CA VAL A 86 24.93 -9.76 -4.15
C VAL A 86 25.26 -10.98 -3.28
N ILE A 87 24.82 -12.16 -3.71
CA ILE A 87 25.08 -13.45 -3.05
C ILE A 87 26.02 -14.27 -3.94
#